data_AF-A0AAD5UM06-F1
#
_entry.id   AF-A0AAD5UM06-F1
#
_cell.length_a   1.000
_cell.length_b   1.000
_cell.length_c   1.000
_cell.angle_alpha   90.00
_cell.angle_beta   90.00
_cell.angle_gamma   90.00
#
_symmetry.space_group_name_H-M   'P 1'
#
loop_
_entity.id
_entity.type
_entity.pdbx_description
1 polymer ?
#
loop_
_entity_poly.entity_id
_entity_poly.type
_entity_poly.pdbx_seq_one_letter_code
_entity_poly.pdbx_strand_id
1 'polypeptide(L)'
;MIHLLLSATTALVPRANSAGRNVKVVNNCAAPVNINFIPGAIGFKAGLNQCNSDADCLDGGSCNTKNKVCFYIAPKLSGPTLLQPGQTNTLTFPFFNNNGPVWSGNIEGCTGETCDATGLNRGPQTAKAEFTLARTDVDFYDVSLIDGFSIPMEMSANVPDSLLKPSDPYFCTNPGSQTPKHPDLGACSWSLEPPTPFQVWVSGDNKSPKCAKDSDCQSGLKCGIPSQTPGFDPSNDLHCGKLLGYFSPEKACGADKCSTTLAAPNNGVKLFDLFGCSNGLPSCYQDKSKTNEGCCGCQNWNSIGIKVPAVTQDCTFINPNWINLVLPQLQWLKQTCPTAYVYPFDDKSSTFVCGDFKEAVDPFHPQQKTNTVEYTVTFCPGNSKIVQ
;
A
#
# COMPACT_ATOMS: atom_id res chain seq x y z
N MET A 1 -6.73 -2.95 12.91
CA MET A 1 -7.62 -1.89 12.37
C MET A 1 -8.02 -2.32 10.97
N ILE A 2 -9.27 -2.73 10.77
CA ILE A 2 -9.75 -3.23 9.47
C ILE A 2 -9.98 -2.02 8.57
N HIS A 3 -9.07 -1.77 7.62
CA HIS A 3 -9.32 -0.81 6.54
C HIS A 3 -10.32 -1.42 5.56
N LEU A 4 -11.60 -1.13 5.78
CA LEU A 4 -12.66 -1.36 4.81
C LEU A 4 -12.53 -0.31 3.71
N LEU A 5 -11.83 -0.67 2.64
CA LEU A 5 -11.72 0.13 1.41
C LEU A 5 -13.07 0.10 0.68
N LEU A 6 -13.80 1.22 0.73
CA LEU A 6 -14.92 1.48 -0.19
C LEU A 6 -14.66 2.80 -0.90
N SER A 7 -14.37 2.71 -2.20
CA SER A 7 -14.15 3.84 -3.09
C SER A 7 -15.43 4.69 -3.22
N ALA A 8 -15.27 6.01 -3.12
CA ALA A 8 -16.30 6.97 -3.48
C ALA A 8 -15.96 7.55 -4.85
N THR A 9 -16.56 7.01 -5.91
CA THR A 9 -16.53 7.64 -7.24
C THR A 9 -17.55 8.79 -7.25
N THR A 10 -17.11 9.99 -6.89
CA THR A 10 -17.83 11.23 -7.20
C THR A 10 -16.85 12.20 -7.86
N ALA A 11 -17.11 12.53 -9.12
CA ALA A 11 -16.36 13.50 -9.89
C ALA A 11 -16.38 14.85 -9.17
N LEU A 12 -15.23 15.28 -8.63
CA LEU A 12 -15.06 16.57 -7.96
C LEU A 12 -14.52 17.60 -8.95
N VAL A 13 -15.23 18.72 -9.05
CA VAL A 13 -14.83 19.91 -9.80
C VAL A 13 -13.64 20.56 -9.08
N PRO A 14 -12.49 20.77 -9.73
CA PRO A 14 -11.37 21.46 -9.10
C PRO A 14 -11.72 22.94 -8.94
N ARG A 15 -11.83 23.44 -7.69
CA ARG A 15 -11.76 24.88 -7.43
C ARG A 15 -10.31 25.34 -7.63
N ALA A 16 -10.15 26.40 -8.41
CA ALA A 16 -8.87 26.89 -8.89
C ALA A 16 -8.10 27.72 -7.84
N ASN A 17 -6.76 27.63 -7.95
CA ASN A 17 -5.71 28.54 -7.47
C ASN A 17 -5.48 28.65 -5.95
N SER A 18 -4.71 27.71 -5.40
CA SER A 18 -3.84 27.96 -4.25
C SER A 18 -2.54 27.15 -4.40
N ALA A 19 -1.45 27.62 -3.81
CA ALA A 19 -0.23 26.85 -3.66
C ALA A 19 -0.54 25.47 -3.05
N GLY A 20 0.28 24.46 -3.34
CA GLY A 20 0.08 23.11 -2.87
C GLY A 20 1.36 22.30 -3.02
N ARG A 21 1.32 21.03 -2.61
CA ARG A 21 2.45 20.12 -2.79
C ARG A 21 2.23 19.24 -4.00
N ASN A 22 3.29 18.97 -4.74
CA ASN A 22 3.18 18.15 -5.95
C ASN A 22 3.72 16.74 -5.73
N VAL A 23 3.02 15.79 -6.34
CA VAL A 23 3.53 14.45 -6.57
C VAL A 23 3.53 14.19 -8.07
N LYS A 24 4.71 13.92 -8.62
CA LYS A 24 4.89 13.50 -10.00
C LYS A 24 4.62 12.00 -10.09
N VAL A 25 3.78 11.59 -11.04
CA VAL A 25 3.51 10.18 -11.32
C VAL A 25 4.05 9.83 -12.69
N VAL A 26 4.89 8.79 -12.78
CA VAL A 26 5.62 8.40 -13.99
C VAL A 26 5.25 6.97 -14.36
N ASN A 27 4.89 6.73 -15.62
CA ASN A 27 4.72 5.40 -16.16
C ASN A 27 5.97 4.96 -16.93
N ASN A 28 6.84 4.15 -16.30
CA ASN A 28 7.97 3.51 -16.99
C ASN A 28 7.63 2.10 -17.50
N CYS A 29 6.39 1.65 -17.32
CA CYS A 29 5.96 0.35 -17.83
C CYS A 29 5.88 0.36 -19.36
N ALA A 30 6.05 -0.81 -19.97
CA ALA A 30 5.83 -1.00 -21.41
C ALA A 30 4.35 -0.99 -21.81
N ALA A 31 3.43 -0.90 -20.84
CA ALA A 31 1.99 -0.87 -21.05
C ALA A 31 1.37 0.43 -20.48
N PRO A 32 0.19 0.84 -20.95
CA PRO A 32 -0.56 1.93 -20.34
C PRO A 32 -0.93 1.60 -18.90
N VAL A 33 -0.85 2.59 -18.01
CA VAL A 33 -1.26 2.48 -16.60
C VAL A 33 -2.32 3.51 -16.31
N ASN A 34 -3.48 3.08 -15.82
CA ASN A 34 -4.49 3.99 -15.32
C ASN A 34 -4.26 4.24 -13.83
N ILE A 35 -3.96 5.47 -13.46
CA ILE A 35 -3.69 5.85 -12.08
C ILE A 35 -5.00 5.99 -11.32
N ASN A 36 -5.02 5.49 -10.09
CA ASN A 36 -6.10 5.67 -9.14
C ASN A 36 -5.56 6.26 -7.84
N PHE A 37 -6.42 6.98 -7.13
CA PHE A 37 -6.08 7.62 -5.86
C PHE A 37 -7.16 7.30 -4.84
N ILE A 38 -6.75 6.86 -3.67
CA ILE A 38 -7.66 6.57 -2.57
C ILE A 38 -7.39 7.60 -1.46
N PRO A 39 -8.29 8.57 -1.27
CA PRO A 39 -8.13 9.54 -0.19
C PRO A 39 -8.31 8.87 1.17
N GLY A 40 -7.48 9.27 2.12
CA GLY A 40 -7.64 8.93 3.54
C GLY A 40 -8.78 9.72 4.19
N ALA A 41 -9.12 9.31 5.41
CA ALA A 41 -10.12 10.03 6.20
C ALA A 41 -9.59 11.40 6.65
N ILE A 42 -10.48 12.38 6.71
CA ILE A 42 -10.25 13.71 7.28
C ILE A 42 -11.24 13.95 8.41
N GLY A 43 -10.90 14.82 9.36
CA GLY A 43 -11.76 15.15 10.49
C GLY A 43 -13.07 15.84 10.09
N PHE A 44 -14.01 15.83 11.03
CA PHE A 44 -15.26 16.57 10.95
C PHE A 44 -15.11 17.99 11.53
N LYS A 45 -16.06 18.89 11.22
CA LYS A 45 -16.16 20.16 11.93
C LYS A 45 -16.47 19.96 13.42
N ALA A 46 -16.11 20.95 14.21
CA ALA A 46 -16.28 20.92 15.66
C ALA A 46 -17.72 20.54 16.06
N GLY A 47 -17.83 19.58 16.99
CA GLY A 47 -19.12 19.07 17.49
C GLY A 47 -19.75 17.94 16.66
N LEU A 48 -19.11 17.50 15.58
CA LEU A 48 -19.59 16.41 14.73
C LEU A 48 -18.69 15.16 14.84
N ASN A 49 -19.30 13.99 14.66
CA ASN A 49 -18.61 12.69 14.59
C ASN A 49 -18.99 11.88 13.35
N GLN A 50 -19.81 12.48 12.47
CA GLN A 50 -20.30 11.89 11.24
C GLN A 50 -20.73 13.01 10.28
N CYS A 51 -20.74 12.75 8.98
CA CYS A 51 -21.12 13.74 7.96
C CYS A 51 -22.42 13.38 7.24
N ASN A 52 -23.22 14.39 6.90
CA ASN A 52 -24.38 14.31 6.01
C ASN A 52 -24.15 15.06 4.70
N SER A 53 -23.19 15.98 4.68
CA SER A 53 -22.76 16.74 3.51
C SER A 53 -21.30 17.16 3.63
N ASP A 54 -20.70 17.63 2.54
CA ASP A 54 -19.33 18.17 2.55
C ASP A 54 -19.17 19.33 3.57
N ALA A 55 -20.25 20.05 3.88
CA ALA A 55 -20.23 21.14 4.85
C ALA A 55 -19.93 20.67 6.29
N ASP A 56 -20.07 19.37 6.58
CA ASP A 56 -19.78 18.76 7.88
C ASP A 56 -18.30 18.37 8.02
N CYS A 57 -17.54 18.40 6.93
CA CYS A 57 -16.12 18.04 6.90
C CYS A 57 -15.23 19.26 7.17
N LEU A 58 -14.02 19.00 7.67
CA LEU A 58 -12.96 20.02 7.66
C LEU A 58 -12.68 20.48 6.22
N ASP A 59 -12.14 21.70 6.09
CA ASP A 59 -11.76 22.24 4.77
C ASP A 59 -10.79 21.27 4.06
N GLY A 60 -11.01 21.06 2.77
CA GLY A 60 -10.33 20.00 2.01
C GLY A 60 -10.94 18.60 2.13
N GLY A 61 -12.09 18.45 2.80
CA GLY A 61 -12.84 17.21 2.91
C GLY A 61 -14.12 17.13 2.07
N SER A 62 -14.50 15.91 1.69
CA SER A 62 -15.81 15.57 1.12
C SER A 62 -16.44 14.43 1.90
N CYS A 63 -17.76 14.49 2.06
CA CYS A 63 -18.52 13.52 2.82
C CYS A 63 -18.93 12.33 1.96
N ASN A 64 -18.54 11.13 2.39
CA ASN A 64 -19.20 9.93 1.92
C ASN A 64 -20.48 9.71 2.75
N THR A 65 -21.62 10.09 2.18
CA THR A 65 -22.92 10.05 2.87
C THR A 65 -23.42 8.64 3.18
N LYS A 66 -22.84 7.60 2.56
CA LYS A 66 -23.21 6.19 2.81
C LYS A 66 -22.60 5.66 4.09
N ASN A 67 -21.31 5.89 4.31
CA ASN A 67 -20.61 5.46 5.53
C ASN A 67 -20.49 6.57 6.59
N LYS A 68 -20.92 7.80 6.25
CA LYS A 68 -20.93 8.99 7.11
C LYS A 68 -19.53 9.47 7.53
N VAL A 69 -18.51 9.16 6.74
CA VAL A 69 -17.11 9.55 6.98
C VAL A 69 -16.68 10.64 6.00
N CYS A 70 -15.88 11.59 6.49
CA CYS A 70 -15.22 12.60 5.66
C CYS A 70 -13.89 12.05 5.12
N PHE A 71 -13.64 12.25 3.84
CA PHE A 71 -12.39 11.90 3.16
C PHE A 71 -11.75 13.14 2.56
N TYR A 72 -10.42 13.17 2.44
CA TYR A 72 -9.76 14.23 1.67
C TYR A 72 -10.30 14.28 0.24
N ILE A 73 -10.40 15.49 -0.32
CA ILE A 73 -10.72 15.62 -1.74
C ILE A 73 -9.57 15.09 -2.61
N ALA A 74 -9.92 14.62 -3.80
CA ALA A 74 -8.95 14.14 -4.77
C ALA A 74 -7.99 15.28 -5.19
N PRO A 75 -6.70 14.97 -5.44
CA PRO A 75 -5.76 15.97 -5.93
C PRO A 75 -6.15 16.48 -7.32
N LYS A 76 -5.68 17.68 -7.66
CA LYS A 76 -5.82 18.22 -9.01
C LYS A 76 -4.80 17.55 -9.94
N LEU A 77 -5.25 17.06 -11.09
CA LEU A 77 -4.39 16.50 -12.12
C LEU A 77 -4.01 17.56 -13.17
N SER A 78 -2.78 17.50 -13.67
CA SER A 78 -2.31 18.33 -14.79
C SER A 78 -2.54 17.68 -16.16
N GLY A 79 -2.85 16.38 -16.19
CA GLY A 79 -3.06 15.56 -17.38
C GLY A 79 -4.02 14.40 -17.12
N PRO A 80 -4.07 13.40 -18.01
CA PRO A 80 -5.00 12.27 -17.91
C PRO A 80 -4.64 11.31 -16.77
N THR A 81 -5.62 10.52 -16.31
CA THR A 81 -5.35 9.40 -15.40
C THR A 81 -4.71 8.20 -16.11
N LEU A 82 -5.04 7.98 -17.38
CA LEU A 82 -4.40 6.98 -18.21
C LEU A 82 -3.07 7.50 -18.76
N LEU A 83 -1.97 6.96 -18.26
CA LEU A 83 -0.61 7.29 -18.69
C LEU A 83 -0.12 6.23 -19.68
N GLN A 84 0.22 6.67 -20.89
CA GLN A 84 0.93 5.83 -21.86
C GLN A 84 2.39 5.59 -21.40
N PRO A 85 3.08 4.56 -21.93
CA PRO A 85 4.50 4.34 -21.65
C PRO A 85 5.34 5.62 -21.82
N GLY A 86 6.16 5.93 -20.81
CA GLY A 86 7.00 7.12 -20.75
C GLY A 86 6.28 8.42 -20.37
N GLN A 87 4.94 8.41 -20.23
CA GLN A 87 4.21 9.60 -19.83
C GLN A 87 4.31 9.88 -18.33
N THR A 88 4.07 11.14 -18.00
CA THR A 88 4.05 11.66 -16.64
C THR A 88 2.78 12.47 -16.44
N ASN A 89 2.26 12.48 -15.21
CA ASN A 89 1.31 13.48 -14.75
C ASN A 89 1.80 14.10 -13.42
N THR A 90 1.33 15.29 -13.11
CA THR A 90 1.59 15.95 -11.83
C THR A 90 0.27 16.10 -11.09
N LEU A 91 0.23 15.56 -9.89
CA LEU A 91 -0.85 15.68 -8.92
C LEU A 91 -0.51 16.82 -7.97
N THR A 92 -1.39 17.81 -7.88
CA THR A 92 -1.25 18.92 -6.94
C THR A 92 -2.24 18.74 -5.80
N PHE A 93 -1.71 18.62 -4.59
CA PHE A 93 -2.46 18.56 -3.33
C PHE A 93 -2.56 19.99 -2.77
N PRO A 94 -3.74 20.63 -2.84
CA PRO A 94 -3.88 22.02 -2.43
C PRO A 94 -3.70 22.17 -0.92
N PHE A 95 -3.22 23.33 -0.48
CA PHE A 95 -3.40 23.70 0.92
C PHE A 95 -4.87 24.02 1.20
N PHE A 96 -5.32 23.71 2.41
CA PHE A 96 -6.65 23.98 2.93
C PHE A 96 -6.54 24.68 4.28
N ASN A 97 -7.55 25.47 4.63
CA ASN A 97 -7.66 26.15 5.92
C ASN A 97 -8.12 25.20 7.03
N ASN A 98 -7.28 24.22 7.34
CA ASN A 98 -7.43 23.28 8.44
C ASN A 98 -6.08 23.08 9.13
N ASN A 99 -6.06 22.53 10.35
CA ASN A 99 -4.83 22.27 11.10
C ASN A 99 -4.27 20.84 10.91
N GLY A 100 -4.94 19.98 10.14
CA GLY A 100 -4.53 18.59 9.90
C GLY A 100 -3.45 18.46 8.81
N PRO A 101 -3.06 17.26 8.38
CA PRO A 101 -2.20 17.10 7.21
C PRO A 101 -2.72 17.88 5.98
N VAL A 102 -1.80 18.23 5.06
CA VAL A 102 -2.16 18.76 3.74
C VAL A 102 -3.02 17.75 3.01
N TRP A 103 -2.62 16.48 3.06
CA TRP A 103 -3.35 15.37 2.48
C TRP A 103 -2.88 14.04 3.09
N SER A 104 -3.72 13.02 3.07
CA SER A 104 -3.31 11.64 3.37
C SER A 104 -4.09 10.67 2.49
N GLY A 105 -3.46 9.56 2.11
CA GLY A 105 -4.06 8.53 1.28
C GLY A 105 -3.01 7.78 0.49
N ASN A 106 -3.39 7.21 -0.66
CA ASN A 106 -2.45 6.50 -1.51
C ASN A 106 -2.70 6.71 -3.01
N ILE A 107 -1.68 6.37 -3.79
CA ILE A 107 -1.71 6.27 -5.25
C ILE A 107 -1.47 4.80 -5.61
N GLU A 108 -2.24 4.31 -6.56
CA GLU A 108 -2.11 2.96 -7.12
C GLU A 108 -2.38 3.04 -8.63
N GLY A 109 -2.23 1.94 -9.36
CA GLY A 109 -2.51 1.98 -10.79
C GLY A 109 -2.71 0.61 -11.39
N CYS A 110 -3.66 0.49 -12.31
CA CYS A 110 -4.02 -0.77 -12.95
C CYS A 110 -3.65 -0.77 -14.44
N THR A 111 -3.60 -1.96 -15.04
CA THR A 111 -3.45 -2.14 -16.49
C THR A 111 -4.26 -3.33 -17.00
N GLY A 112 -4.73 -3.27 -18.25
CA GLY A 112 -5.46 -4.36 -18.89
C GLY A 112 -6.67 -4.84 -18.07
N GLU A 113 -6.77 -6.16 -17.89
CA GLU A 113 -7.90 -6.83 -17.20
C GLU A 113 -7.94 -6.58 -15.67
N THR A 114 -6.90 -5.94 -15.12
CA THR A 114 -6.87 -5.56 -13.70
C THR A 114 -7.62 -4.25 -13.43
N CYS A 115 -7.97 -3.50 -14.47
CA CYS A 115 -8.82 -2.32 -14.38
C CYS A 115 -10.32 -2.70 -14.46
N ASP A 116 -11.18 -2.03 -13.68
CA ASP A 116 -12.64 -2.06 -13.89
C ASP A 116 -13.22 -0.68 -14.22
N ALA A 117 -14.55 -0.58 -14.32
CA ALA A 117 -15.26 0.65 -14.63
C ALA A 117 -15.09 1.78 -13.59
N THR A 118 -14.71 1.44 -12.35
CA THR A 118 -14.36 2.38 -11.28
C THR A 118 -12.86 2.65 -11.19
N GLY A 119 -12.06 2.02 -12.04
CA GLY A 119 -10.61 2.13 -12.06
C GLY A 119 -9.87 0.97 -11.38
N LEU A 120 -10.55 -0.03 -10.79
CA LEU A 120 -9.94 -1.17 -10.10
C LEU A 120 -10.86 -2.40 -10.06
N ASN A 121 -10.46 -3.51 -10.69
CA ASN A 121 -11.19 -4.77 -10.51
C ASN A 121 -10.96 -5.35 -9.10
N ARG A 122 -11.91 -6.18 -8.62
CA ARG A 122 -11.93 -6.86 -7.30
C ARG A 122 -10.83 -7.95 -7.15
N GLY A 123 -9.60 -7.65 -7.54
CA GLY A 123 -8.41 -8.48 -7.35
C GLY A 123 -7.45 -7.88 -6.30
N PRO A 124 -6.21 -8.41 -6.18
CA PRO A 124 -5.19 -7.77 -5.37
C PRO A 124 -4.96 -6.37 -5.92
N GLN A 125 -5.10 -5.39 -5.04
CA GLN A 125 -4.79 -4.01 -5.40
C GLN A 125 -3.31 -3.96 -5.74
N THR A 126 -2.96 -3.12 -6.71
CA THR A 126 -1.57 -2.97 -7.14
C THR A 126 -0.72 -2.52 -5.96
N ALA A 127 0.62 -2.56 -6.09
CA ALA A 127 1.46 -1.92 -5.09
C ALA A 127 0.95 -0.48 -4.86
N LYS A 128 0.92 -0.03 -3.61
CA LYS A 128 0.40 1.28 -3.22
C LYS A 128 1.54 2.18 -2.81
N ALA A 129 1.50 3.42 -3.26
CA ALA A 129 2.30 4.51 -2.75
C ALA A 129 1.47 5.20 -1.67
N GLU A 130 1.75 4.92 -0.40
CA GLU A 130 1.02 5.48 0.72
C GLU A 130 1.75 6.71 1.26
N PHE A 131 1.01 7.75 1.64
CA PHE A 131 1.62 8.94 2.21
C PHE A 131 0.65 9.77 3.06
N THR A 132 1.22 10.37 4.11
CA THR A 132 0.65 11.49 4.85
C THR A 132 1.55 12.70 4.63
N LEU A 133 1.01 13.68 3.92
CA LEU A 133 1.65 14.96 3.65
C LEU A 133 1.45 15.89 4.85
N ALA A 134 2.35 15.88 5.81
CA ALA A 134 2.27 16.69 7.01
C ALA A 134 2.51 18.17 6.70
N ARG A 135 1.79 19.08 7.38
CA ARG A 135 1.96 20.52 7.14
C ARG A 135 3.23 21.07 7.78
N THR A 136 3.41 20.84 9.08
CA THR A 136 4.49 21.44 9.89
C THR A 136 5.40 20.40 10.52
N ASP A 137 5.29 19.15 10.10
CA ASP A 137 6.11 18.03 10.55
C ASP A 137 6.64 17.25 9.34
N VAL A 138 7.43 16.22 9.58
CA VAL A 138 7.87 15.29 8.55
C VAL A 138 6.68 14.55 7.96
N ASP A 139 6.77 14.30 6.67
CA ASP A 139 5.86 13.41 5.97
C ASP A 139 6.16 11.97 6.36
N PHE A 140 5.14 11.12 6.25
CA PHE A 140 5.29 9.66 6.30
C PHE A 140 4.93 9.11 4.92
N TYR A 141 5.71 8.18 4.40
CA TYR A 141 5.46 7.55 3.11
C TYR A 141 6.06 6.14 3.01
N ASP A 142 5.46 5.30 2.18
CA ASP A 142 5.88 3.92 1.99
C ASP A 142 5.32 3.30 0.70
N VAL A 143 5.94 2.21 0.27
CA VAL A 143 5.39 1.33 -0.77
C VAL A 143 4.80 0.10 -0.09
N SER A 144 3.54 -0.20 -0.36
CA SER A 144 2.79 -1.25 0.33
C SER A 144 2.32 -2.35 -0.63
N LEU A 145 2.51 -3.60 -0.18
CA LEU A 145 2.11 -4.84 -0.83
C LEU A 145 1.12 -5.64 0.03
N ILE A 146 0.57 -5.04 1.10
CA ILE A 146 -0.38 -5.68 2.02
C ILE A 146 -1.62 -6.18 1.26
N ASP A 147 -2.02 -5.50 0.21
CA ASP A 147 -3.20 -5.88 -0.59
C ASP A 147 -2.85 -6.78 -1.80
N GLY A 148 -1.59 -7.19 -1.93
CA GLY A 148 -1.03 -7.82 -3.12
C GLY A 148 -0.40 -6.81 -4.06
N PHE A 149 -0.10 -7.23 -5.29
CA PHE A 149 0.45 -6.33 -6.31
C PHE A 149 0.37 -6.94 -7.73
N SER A 150 0.41 -6.08 -8.75
CA SER A 150 0.51 -6.46 -10.18
C SER A 150 1.43 -5.56 -11.00
N ILE A 151 1.73 -4.36 -10.49
CA ILE A 151 2.63 -3.38 -11.10
C ILE A 151 3.68 -2.99 -10.06
N PRO A 152 4.98 -3.14 -10.35
CA PRO A 152 6.08 -2.63 -9.53
C PRO A 152 6.00 -1.12 -9.30
N MET A 153 6.43 -0.64 -8.13
CA MET A 153 6.30 0.77 -7.77
C MET A 153 7.48 1.28 -6.94
N GLU A 154 7.92 2.51 -7.21
CA GLU A 154 8.85 3.24 -6.36
C GLU A 154 8.25 4.58 -5.92
N MET A 155 8.53 4.98 -4.69
CA MET A 155 8.37 6.37 -4.26
C MET A 155 9.74 6.97 -3.97
N SER A 156 10.02 8.15 -4.51
CA SER A 156 11.26 8.89 -4.21
C SER A 156 10.92 10.30 -3.73
N ALA A 157 11.46 10.69 -2.58
CA ALA A 157 11.48 12.10 -2.19
C ALA A 157 12.40 12.90 -3.12
N ASN A 158 11.90 14.01 -3.65
CA ASN A 158 12.62 14.90 -4.55
C ASN A 158 13.33 15.99 -3.74
N VAL A 159 14.34 15.58 -2.96
CA VAL A 159 15.18 16.47 -2.17
C VAL A 159 16.63 16.45 -2.69
N PRO A 160 17.42 17.52 -2.47
CA PRO A 160 18.85 17.48 -2.70
C PRO A 160 19.51 16.40 -1.83
N ASP A 161 20.56 15.75 -2.34
CA ASP A 161 21.29 14.70 -1.61
C ASP A 161 21.86 15.18 -0.27
N SER A 162 22.08 16.49 -0.11
CA SER A 162 22.51 17.10 1.16
C SER A 162 21.49 16.98 2.30
N LEU A 163 20.22 16.66 2.01
CA LEU A 163 19.19 16.38 3.01
C LEU A 163 19.12 14.90 3.42
N LEU A 164 19.80 14.00 2.71
CA LEU A 164 19.88 12.59 3.09
C LEU A 164 20.71 12.45 4.37
N LYS A 165 20.31 11.52 5.24
CA LYS A 165 20.98 11.27 6.52
C LYS A 165 21.72 9.94 6.49
N PRO A 166 23.07 9.92 6.57
CA PRO A 166 23.83 8.67 6.61
C PRO A 166 23.51 7.76 7.80
N SER A 167 23.02 8.33 8.91
CA SER A 167 22.65 7.57 10.11
C SER A 167 21.19 7.13 10.13
N ASP A 168 20.39 7.58 9.17
CA ASP A 168 18.95 7.32 9.12
C ASP A 168 18.55 6.95 7.68
N PRO A 169 18.66 5.65 7.33
CA PRO A 169 18.36 5.17 5.98
C PRO A 169 16.91 5.37 5.55
N TYR A 170 16.00 5.68 6.49
CA TYR A 170 14.58 5.90 6.24
C TYR A 170 14.23 7.38 5.99
N PHE A 171 15.21 8.29 6.09
CA PHE A 171 14.99 9.72 5.92
C PHE A 171 15.20 10.17 4.47
N CYS A 172 14.12 10.60 3.82
CA CYS A 172 14.09 11.16 2.45
C CYS A 172 14.67 10.24 1.35
N THR A 173 14.69 8.93 1.58
CA THR A 173 15.15 7.92 0.60
C THR A 173 13.97 7.38 -0.22
N ASN A 174 14.16 6.27 -0.93
CA ASN A 174 13.27 5.81 -2.00
C ASN A 174 12.82 4.34 -1.86
N PRO A 175 11.75 4.03 -1.10
CA PRO A 175 11.19 2.70 -1.06
C PRO A 175 10.72 2.24 -2.44
N GLY A 176 10.86 0.94 -2.70
CA GLY A 176 10.45 0.33 -3.96
C GLY A 176 11.52 0.38 -5.06
N SER A 177 12.67 1.00 -4.79
CA SER A 177 13.70 1.18 -5.81
C SER A 177 14.57 -0.05 -6.04
N GLN A 178 14.90 -0.29 -7.30
CA GLN A 178 16.00 -1.19 -7.69
C GLN A 178 17.38 -0.60 -7.39
N THR A 179 17.46 0.72 -7.18
CA THR A 179 18.68 1.45 -6.86
C THR A 179 18.44 2.34 -5.63
N PRO A 180 18.47 1.76 -4.42
CA PRO A 180 18.23 2.54 -3.21
C PRO A 180 19.26 3.66 -3.03
N LYS A 181 18.81 4.84 -2.59
CA LYS A 181 19.65 6.02 -2.30
C LYS A 181 20.57 5.82 -1.10
N HIS A 182 20.27 4.86 -0.22
CA HIS A 182 21.08 4.53 0.95
C HIS A 182 21.62 3.10 0.85
N PRO A 183 22.93 2.87 1.08
CA PRO A 183 23.55 1.56 0.90
C PRO A 183 23.02 0.48 1.85
N ASP A 184 22.47 0.86 3.01
CA ASP A 184 21.90 -0.11 3.97
C ASP A 184 20.50 -0.61 3.58
N LEU A 185 19.83 0.06 2.65
CA LEU A 185 18.53 -0.41 2.15
C LEU A 185 18.74 -1.59 1.19
N GLY A 186 17.83 -2.57 1.28
CA GLY A 186 17.73 -3.64 0.28
C GLY A 186 17.10 -3.14 -1.02
N ALA A 187 17.67 -3.53 -2.16
CA ALA A 187 17.10 -3.20 -3.45
C ALA A 187 15.85 -4.06 -3.73
N CYS A 188 14.83 -3.45 -4.33
CA CYS A 188 13.62 -4.16 -4.74
C CYS A 188 13.82 -4.77 -6.12
N SER A 189 14.05 -6.08 -6.19
CA SER A 189 14.25 -6.78 -7.46
C SER A 189 13.02 -6.74 -8.36
N TRP A 190 11.82 -6.71 -7.76
CA TRP A 190 10.54 -6.92 -8.44
C TRP A 190 10.47 -8.24 -9.22
N SER A 191 11.27 -9.22 -8.81
CA SER A 191 11.25 -10.59 -9.31
C SER A 191 10.44 -11.46 -8.37
N LEU A 192 9.43 -12.15 -8.91
CA LEU A 192 8.28 -12.59 -8.15
C LEU A 192 8.05 -14.08 -8.37
N GLU A 193 8.29 -14.86 -7.33
CA GLU A 193 8.05 -16.29 -7.33
C GLU A 193 7.29 -16.62 -6.04
N PRO A 194 5.94 -16.56 -6.06
CA PRO A 194 5.17 -16.91 -4.88
C PRO A 194 5.37 -18.40 -4.55
N PRO A 195 5.31 -18.78 -3.26
CA PRO A 195 5.53 -20.14 -2.82
C PRO A 195 4.37 -21.07 -3.18
N THR A 196 3.17 -20.53 -3.44
CA THR A 196 1.98 -21.33 -3.70
C THR A 196 1.07 -20.72 -4.79
N PRO A 197 0.36 -21.55 -5.58
CA PRO A 197 -0.69 -21.10 -6.50
C PRO A 197 -1.82 -20.31 -5.84
N PHE A 198 -2.02 -20.46 -4.53
CA PHE A 198 -3.02 -19.71 -3.76
C PHE A 198 -2.79 -18.20 -3.75
N GLN A 199 -1.56 -17.75 -3.97
CA GLN A 199 -1.21 -16.32 -4.05
C GLN A 199 -1.17 -15.81 -5.49
N VAL A 200 -1.41 -16.66 -6.48
CA VAL A 200 -1.39 -16.30 -7.90
C VAL A 200 -2.77 -15.81 -8.31
N TRP A 201 -2.84 -14.64 -8.93
CA TRP A 201 -4.08 -14.11 -9.50
C TRP A 201 -4.09 -14.30 -11.02
N VAL A 202 -5.16 -14.89 -11.54
CA VAL A 202 -5.28 -15.20 -12.98
C VAL A 202 -6.58 -14.70 -13.59
N SER A 203 -6.57 -14.51 -14.91
CA SER A 203 -7.77 -14.19 -15.69
C SER A 203 -8.78 -15.34 -15.65
N GLY A 204 -10.07 -15.02 -15.73
CA GLY A 204 -11.14 -16.01 -15.94
C GLY A 204 -12.15 -16.07 -14.80
N ASP A 205 -12.97 -17.11 -14.82
CA ASP A 205 -14.04 -17.40 -13.87
C ASP A 205 -14.04 -18.88 -13.46
N ASN A 206 -15.05 -19.29 -12.70
CA ASN A 206 -15.24 -20.67 -12.24
C ASN A 206 -15.52 -21.70 -13.37
N LYS A 207 -15.62 -21.27 -14.64
CA LYS A 207 -15.74 -22.17 -15.80
C LYS A 207 -14.39 -22.45 -16.46
N SER A 208 -13.33 -21.75 -16.05
CA SER A 208 -11.98 -22.01 -16.54
C SER A 208 -11.51 -23.41 -16.10
N PRO A 209 -10.57 -24.06 -16.80
CA PRO A 209 -10.09 -25.39 -16.38
C PRO A 209 -9.51 -25.36 -14.97
N LYS A 210 -9.91 -26.30 -14.12
CA LYS A 210 -9.33 -26.45 -12.77
C LYS A 210 -7.87 -26.90 -12.86
N CYS A 211 -7.08 -26.51 -11.87
CA CYS A 211 -5.67 -26.90 -11.76
C CYS A 211 -5.26 -27.05 -10.29
N ALA A 212 -4.13 -27.72 -10.06
CA ALA A 212 -3.43 -27.69 -8.77
C ALA A 212 -2.05 -27.04 -8.90
N LYS A 213 -1.47 -27.01 -10.10
CA LYS A 213 -0.15 -26.46 -10.41
C LYS A 213 -0.08 -26.00 -11.86
N ASP A 214 0.92 -25.18 -12.18
CA ASP A 214 1.11 -24.62 -13.52
C ASP A 214 1.19 -25.67 -14.64
N SER A 215 1.73 -26.86 -14.36
CA SER A 215 1.85 -27.93 -15.37
C SER A 215 0.50 -28.53 -15.79
N ASP A 216 -0.57 -28.26 -15.04
CA ASP A 216 -1.93 -28.68 -15.40
C ASP A 216 -2.54 -27.73 -16.45
N CYS A 217 -1.90 -26.58 -16.67
CA CYS A 217 -2.36 -25.54 -17.57
C CYS A 217 -1.65 -25.58 -18.93
N GLN A 218 -2.32 -25.04 -19.95
CA GLN A 218 -1.71 -24.85 -21.27
C GLN A 218 -0.52 -23.88 -21.19
N SER A 219 0.41 -24.01 -22.15
CA SER A 219 1.60 -23.16 -22.24
C SER A 219 1.24 -21.68 -22.17
N GLY A 220 1.90 -20.94 -21.28
CA GLY A 220 1.68 -19.50 -21.06
C GLY A 220 0.57 -19.16 -20.06
N LEU A 221 -0.14 -20.15 -19.51
CA LEU A 221 -1.10 -19.96 -18.42
C LEU A 221 -0.49 -20.36 -17.07
N LYS A 222 -1.07 -19.82 -16.01
CA LYS A 222 -0.72 -20.09 -14.62
C LYS A 222 -1.91 -20.67 -13.87
N CYS A 223 -1.62 -21.44 -12.83
CA CYS A 223 -2.63 -21.91 -11.91
C CYS A 223 -2.82 -20.90 -10.77
N GLY A 224 -4.04 -20.43 -10.53
CA GLY A 224 -4.29 -19.46 -9.48
C GLY A 224 -5.76 -19.17 -9.20
N ILE A 225 -6.00 -18.14 -8.39
CA ILE A 225 -7.33 -17.61 -8.09
C ILE A 225 -7.83 -16.79 -9.29
N PRO A 226 -9.00 -17.11 -9.89
CA PRO A 226 -9.55 -16.39 -11.04
C PRO A 226 -10.10 -14.99 -10.66
N SER A 227 -10.14 -14.07 -11.62
CA SER A 227 -10.53 -12.66 -11.40
C SER A 227 -12.02 -12.38 -11.25
N GLN A 228 -12.91 -13.29 -11.68
CA GLN A 228 -14.35 -13.04 -11.72
C GLN A 228 -15.18 -14.04 -10.90
N THR A 229 -15.20 -13.98 -9.57
CA THR A 229 -16.26 -14.69 -8.83
C THR A 229 -16.52 -14.20 -7.40
N PRO A 230 -17.70 -13.61 -7.12
CA PRO A 230 -18.25 -13.57 -5.77
C PRO A 230 -18.52 -15.01 -5.28
N GLY A 231 -18.11 -15.35 -4.05
CA GLY A 231 -18.45 -16.65 -3.42
C GLY A 231 -17.51 -17.83 -3.74
N PHE A 232 -16.30 -17.56 -4.21
CA PHE A 232 -15.28 -18.55 -4.56
C PHE A 232 -14.48 -19.07 -3.35
N ASP A 233 -14.21 -20.38 -3.30
CA ASP A 233 -13.34 -21.05 -2.31
C ASP A 233 -11.94 -21.39 -2.91
N PRO A 234 -10.91 -20.56 -2.67
CA PRO A 234 -9.55 -20.75 -3.17
C PRO A 234 -8.83 -21.96 -2.59
N SER A 235 -9.37 -22.61 -1.55
CA SER A 235 -8.81 -23.86 -1.05
C SER A 235 -9.11 -25.06 -1.97
N ASN A 236 -10.11 -24.94 -2.88
CA ASN A 236 -10.56 -26.06 -3.73
C ASN A 236 -10.79 -25.72 -5.21
N ASP A 237 -10.71 -24.44 -5.60
CA ASP A 237 -11.12 -24.00 -6.94
C ASP A 237 -10.03 -23.26 -7.71
N LEU A 238 -8.74 -23.62 -7.61
CA LEU A 238 -7.74 -22.98 -8.49
C LEU A 238 -8.01 -23.28 -9.98
N HIS A 239 -7.80 -22.28 -10.82
CA HIS A 239 -8.06 -22.36 -12.26
C HIS A 239 -6.87 -21.90 -13.10
N CYS A 240 -6.79 -22.42 -14.32
CA CYS A 240 -5.83 -21.98 -15.32
C CYS A 240 -6.29 -20.65 -15.94
N GLY A 241 -5.39 -19.67 -15.96
CA GLY A 241 -5.63 -18.39 -16.62
C GLY A 241 -4.33 -17.64 -16.91
N LYS A 242 -4.44 -16.50 -17.60
CA LYS A 242 -3.30 -15.58 -17.78
C LYS A 242 -2.95 -14.97 -16.45
N LEU A 243 -1.66 -14.85 -16.16
CA LEU A 243 -1.21 -14.21 -14.93
C LEU A 243 -1.62 -12.74 -14.91
N LEU A 244 -2.26 -12.29 -13.83
CA LEU A 244 -2.70 -10.91 -13.65
C LEU A 244 -1.92 -10.16 -12.57
N GLY A 245 -1.42 -10.88 -11.58
CA GLY A 245 -0.82 -10.33 -10.38
C GLY A 245 -0.70 -11.38 -9.29
N TYR A 246 -0.51 -10.90 -8.07
CA TYR A 246 -0.42 -11.77 -6.91
C TYR A 246 -1.16 -11.17 -5.73
N PHE A 247 -1.76 -12.04 -4.94
CA PHE A 247 -2.38 -11.70 -3.67
C PHE A 247 -1.36 -11.75 -2.54
N SER A 248 -1.50 -10.81 -1.60
CA SER A 248 -0.96 -11.04 -0.26
C SER A 248 -1.68 -12.23 0.38
N PRO A 249 -1.08 -12.87 1.38
CA PRO A 249 -1.73 -13.96 2.11
C PRO A 249 -3.07 -13.54 2.72
N GLU A 250 -3.17 -12.33 3.27
CA GLU A 250 -4.42 -11.81 3.86
C GLU A 250 -5.55 -11.76 2.82
N LYS A 251 -5.27 -11.25 1.61
CA LYS A 251 -6.27 -11.13 0.55
C LYS A 251 -6.60 -12.44 -0.12
N ALA A 252 -5.62 -13.31 -0.31
CA ALA A 252 -5.85 -14.67 -0.79
C ALA A 252 -6.74 -15.45 0.20
N CYS A 253 -6.46 -15.28 1.50
CA CYS A 253 -7.21 -15.87 2.60
C CYS A 253 -8.64 -15.38 2.72
N GLY A 254 -8.90 -14.10 2.95
CA GLY A 254 -10.23 -13.64 3.34
C GLY A 254 -10.79 -14.31 4.63
N ALA A 255 -11.89 -13.75 5.17
CA ALA A 255 -12.42 -14.16 6.47
C ALA A 255 -13.00 -15.60 6.49
N ASP A 256 -13.50 -16.08 5.36
CA ASP A 256 -14.17 -17.38 5.28
C ASP A 256 -13.19 -18.54 5.03
N LYS A 257 -12.06 -18.28 4.36
CA LYS A 257 -11.22 -19.34 3.76
C LYS A 257 -10.01 -19.72 4.63
N CYS A 258 -9.52 -18.81 5.45
CA CYS A 258 -8.50 -19.08 6.48
C CYS A 258 -9.12 -19.06 7.88
N SER A 259 -10.22 -19.80 8.05
CA SER A 259 -11.05 -19.84 9.26
C SER A 259 -10.59 -20.86 10.31
N THR A 260 -9.50 -21.59 10.06
CA THR A 260 -8.90 -22.52 11.02
C THR A 260 -8.57 -21.81 12.33
N THR A 261 -9.13 -22.31 13.42
CA THR A 261 -8.85 -21.83 14.77
C THR A 261 -7.46 -22.27 15.21
N LEU A 262 -6.69 -21.32 15.72
CA LEU A 262 -5.32 -21.54 16.15
C LEU A 262 -5.24 -22.06 17.59
N ALA A 263 -4.19 -22.83 17.84
CA ALA A 263 -3.79 -23.25 19.18
C ALA A 263 -3.00 -22.13 19.89
N ALA A 264 -2.60 -22.38 21.13
CA ALA A 264 -1.72 -21.51 21.89
C ALA A 264 -0.47 -21.09 21.07
N PRO A 265 0.00 -19.84 21.20
CA PRO A 265 -0.50 -18.78 22.09
C PRO A 265 -1.73 -18.02 21.55
N ASN A 266 -2.27 -18.36 20.37
CA ASN A 266 -3.41 -17.70 19.72
C ASN A 266 -4.74 -18.44 19.92
N ASN A 267 -4.98 -19.02 21.09
CA ASN A 267 -6.16 -19.88 21.33
C ASN A 267 -7.47 -19.18 20.90
N GLY A 268 -8.22 -19.80 19.99
CA GLY A 268 -9.53 -19.30 19.55
C GLY A 268 -9.49 -18.26 18.43
N VAL A 269 -8.30 -17.76 18.06
CA VAL A 269 -8.09 -16.81 16.97
C VAL A 269 -8.03 -17.54 15.64
N LYS A 270 -8.58 -16.95 14.56
CA LYS A 270 -8.50 -17.54 13.22
C LYS A 270 -7.18 -17.20 12.54
N LEU A 271 -6.70 -18.07 11.65
CA LEU A 271 -5.51 -17.79 10.84
C LEU A 271 -5.65 -16.47 10.04
N PHE A 272 -6.85 -16.18 9.52
CA PHE A 272 -7.15 -14.88 8.89
C PHE A 272 -6.85 -13.69 9.80
N ASP A 273 -7.26 -13.77 11.08
CA ASP A 273 -7.03 -12.70 12.04
C ASP A 273 -5.54 -12.50 12.31
N LEU A 274 -4.77 -13.60 12.31
CA LEU A 274 -3.33 -13.56 12.47
C LEU A 274 -2.65 -12.90 11.27
N PHE A 275 -3.05 -13.18 10.02
CA PHE A 275 -2.53 -12.48 8.84
C PHE A 275 -2.77 -10.97 8.87
N GLY A 276 -3.99 -10.58 9.19
CA GLY A 276 -4.41 -9.18 9.18
C GLY A 276 -4.14 -8.42 10.48
N CYS A 277 -3.53 -9.06 11.48
CA CYS A 277 -3.36 -8.48 12.82
C CYS A 277 -4.66 -7.87 13.36
N SER A 278 -5.74 -8.63 13.24
CA SER A 278 -7.10 -8.17 13.49
C SER A 278 -7.66 -8.81 14.77
N ASN A 279 -8.96 -8.62 15.03
CA ASN A 279 -9.64 -9.23 16.17
C ASN A 279 -9.00 -8.94 17.55
N GLY A 280 -8.44 -7.74 17.70
CA GLY A 280 -7.81 -7.29 18.95
C GLY A 280 -6.41 -7.84 19.22
N LEU A 281 -5.80 -8.56 18.28
CA LEU A 281 -4.42 -9.04 18.41
C LEU A 281 -3.44 -7.86 18.56
N PRO A 282 -2.59 -7.86 19.61
CA PRO A 282 -1.57 -6.83 19.76
C PRO A 282 -0.40 -7.07 18.81
N SER A 283 0.31 -5.99 18.45
CA SER A 283 1.57 -6.09 17.70
C SER A 283 2.66 -6.78 18.54
N CYS A 284 3.52 -7.57 17.90
CA CYS A 284 4.70 -8.14 18.51
C CYS A 284 5.84 -7.12 18.74
N TYR A 285 5.65 -5.87 18.31
CA TYR A 285 6.49 -4.72 18.70
C TYR A 285 5.98 -3.98 19.95
N GLN A 286 4.92 -4.46 20.60
CA GLN A 286 4.37 -3.84 21.81
C GLN A 286 5.38 -3.74 22.97
N ASP A 287 5.00 -3.01 24.03
CA ASP A 287 5.80 -2.82 25.24
C ASP A 287 6.13 -4.17 25.93
N LYS A 288 7.38 -4.32 26.37
CA LYS A 288 7.89 -5.47 27.15
C LYS A 288 7.19 -5.68 28.50
N SER A 289 6.53 -4.65 29.03
CA SER A 289 5.72 -4.76 30.24
C SER A 289 4.43 -5.58 30.04
N LYS A 290 4.05 -5.85 28.79
CA LYS A 290 2.91 -6.68 28.41
C LYS A 290 3.29 -8.16 28.30
N THR A 291 2.31 -9.04 28.36
CA THR A 291 2.44 -10.49 28.17
C THR A 291 2.49 -10.86 26.67
N ASN A 292 3.20 -11.93 26.32
CA ASN A 292 3.20 -12.50 24.96
C ASN A 292 1.91 -13.31 24.72
N GLU A 293 0.79 -12.62 24.53
CA GLU A 293 -0.56 -13.20 24.34
C GLU A 293 -0.85 -13.58 22.89
N GLY A 294 0.12 -14.19 22.20
CA GLY A 294 -0.05 -14.51 20.78
C GLY A 294 -0.14 -13.24 19.93
N CYS A 295 0.76 -12.29 20.14
CA CYS A 295 0.86 -11.09 19.32
C CYS A 295 1.02 -11.42 17.82
N CYS A 296 0.80 -10.45 16.95
CA CYS A 296 0.96 -10.58 15.50
C CYS A 296 1.92 -9.51 14.97
N GLY A 297 2.37 -9.61 13.72
CA GLY A 297 3.05 -8.50 13.05
C GLY A 297 4.41 -8.19 13.66
N CYS A 298 5.38 -9.07 13.39
CA CYS A 298 6.79 -8.76 13.55
C CYS A 298 7.69 -9.82 12.91
N GLN A 299 8.78 -9.38 12.29
CA GLN A 299 9.87 -10.24 11.84
C GLN A 299 11.20 -9.47 11.86
N ASN A 300 12.23 -10.07 12.44
CA ASN A 300 13.59 -9.58 12.27
C ASN A 300 14.10 -10.05 10.90
N TRP A 301 13.93 -9.24 9.86
CA TRP A 301 14.22 -9.64 8.48
C TRP A 301 15.69 -10.04 8.24
N ASN A 302 16.62 -9.35 8.91
CA ASN A 302 18.05 -9.67 8.84
C ASN A 302 18.38 -11.09 9.34
N SER A 303 17.60 -11.66 10.27
CA SER A 303 17.85 -13.00 10.80
C SER A 303 17.57 -14.12 9.79
N ILE A 304 16.81 -13.81 8.72
CA ILE A 304 16.50 -14.73 7.62
C ILE A 304 17.13 -14.28 6.29
N GLY A 305 18.14 -13.41 6.36
CA GLY A 305 18.93 -12.99 5.19
C GLY A 305 18.29 -11.93 4.30
N ILE A 306 17.19 -11.30 4.74
CA ILE A 306 16.59 -10.18 4.02
C ILE A 306 17.20 -8.88 4.54
N LYS A 307 17.86 -8.13 3.65
CA LYS A 307 18.60 -6.92 3.98
C LYS A 307 17.66 -5.79 4.39
N VAL A 308 17.72 -5.42 5.67
CA VAL A 308 17.14 -4.19 6.21
C VAL A 308 18.21 -3.43 7.03
N PRO A 309 18.14 -2.09 7.13
CA PRO A 309 19.01 -1.30 7.99
C PRO A 309 19.22 -1.86 9.39
N ALA A 310 20.42 -1.71 9.95
CA ALA A 310 20.71 -2.14 11.33
C ALA A 310 19.92 -1.35 12.38
N VAL A 311 19.43 -0.15 12.03
CA VAL A 311 18.57 0.68 12.89
C VAL A 311 17.11 0.23 12.91
N THR A 312 16.71 -0.72 12.05
CA THR A 312 15.38 -1.34 12.08
C THR A 312 15.14 -1.94 13.46
N GLN A 313 14.02 -1.57 14.08
CA GLN A 313 13.64 -2.11 15.39
C GLN A 313 13.40 -3.62 15.29
N ASP A 314 14.02 -4.38 16.21
CA ASP A 314 13.75 -5.82 16.38
C ASP A 314 12.41 -6.08 17.10
N CYS A 315 11.87 -7.28 16.89
CA CYS A 315 10.72 -7.79 17.60
C CYS A 315 10.89 -7.75 19.12
N THR A 316 9.87 -7.24 19.80
CA THR A 316 9.79 -7.36 21.25
C THR A 316 9.45 -8.79 21.67
N PHE A 317 8.49 -9.39 20.97
CA PHE A 317 8.01 -10.75 21.22
C PHE A 317 8.08 -11.59 19.94
N ILE A 318 8.33 -12.88 20.11
CA ILE A 318 8.27 -13.86 19.02
C ILE A 318 7.01 -14.71 19.23
N ASN A 319 6.12 -14.69 18.24
CA ASN A 319 4.96 -15.59 18.21
C ASN A 319 5.26 -16.81 17.31
N PRO A 320 5.33 -18.04 17.84
CA PRO A 320 5.60 -19.23 17.03
C PRO A 320 4.53 -19.49 15.96
N ASN A 321 3.26 -19.17 16.20
CA ASN A 321 2.22 -19.30 15.17
C ASN A 321 2.45 -18.33 14.01
N TRP A 322 2.87 -17.10 14.32
CA TRP A 322 3.23 -16.12 13.29
C TRP A 322 4.40 -16.63 12.44
N ILE A 323 5.49 -17.07 13.09
CA ILE A 323 6.68 -17.57 12.40
C ILE A 323 6.39 -18.82 11.56
N ASN A 324 5.55 -19.73 12.04
CA ASN A 324 5.32 -21.01 11.36
C ASN A 324 4.22 -20.95 10.30
N LEU A 325 3.22 -20.06 10.45
CA LEU A 325 2.03 -20.05 9.59
C LEU A 325 1.97 -18.81 8.69
N VAL A 326 2.44 -17.66 9.16
CA VAL A 326 2.27 -16.38 8.47
C VAL A 326 3.53 -15.98 7.71
N LEU A 327 4.69 -15.99 8.37
CA LEU A 327 5.96 -15.58 7.77
C LEU A 327 6.29 -16.31 6.45
N PRO A 328 6.11 -17.64 6.31
CA PRO A 328 6.44 -18.34 5.06
C PRO A 328 5.63 -17.86 3.85
N GLN A 329 4.45 -17.29 4.10
CA GLN A 329 3.55 -16.78 3.05
C GLN A 329 3.88 -15.33 2.64
N LEU A 330 4.68 -14.61 3.44
CA LEU A 330 5.05 -13.20 3.24
C LEU A 330 6.50 -13.01 2.83
N GLN A 331 7.38 -13.96 3.17
CA GLN A 331 8.82 -13.84 2.97
C GLN A 331 9.18 -13.50 1.51
N TRP A 332 8.51 -14.11 0.53
CA TRP A 332 8.78 -13.87 -0.89
C TRP A 332 8.44 -12.43 -1.32
N LEU A 333 7.38 -11.82 -0.76
CA LEU A 333 7.04 -10.41 -0.99
C LEU A 333 8.15 -9.50 -0.46
N LYS A 334 8.65 -9.80 0.73
CA LYS A 334 9.72 -9.01 1.34
C LYS A 334 11.07 -9.20 0.64
N GLN A 335 11.38 -10.42 0.17
CA GLN A 335 12.57 -10.70 -0.63
C GLN A 335 12.53 -9.96 -1.98
N THR A 336 11.34 -9.85 -2.56
CA THR A 336 11.12 -9.07 -3.78
C THR A 336 11.44 -7.60 -3.54
N CYS A 337 10.94 -7.04 -2.45
CA CYS A 337 11.12 -5.63 -2.12
C CYS A 337 11.34 -5.43 -0.61
N PRO A 338 12.60 -5.39 -0.15
CA PRO A 338 12.92 -5.28 1.28
C PRO A 338 12.44 -3.98 1.93
N THR A 339 12.22 -2.92 1.15
CA THR A 339 11.72 -1.63 1.64
C THR A 339 10.19 -1.52 1.58
N ALA A 340 9.48 -2.53 1.08
CA ALA A 340 8.03 -2.49 0.99
C ALA A 340 7.37 -3.07 2.25
N TYR A 341 6.22 -2.51 2.58
CA TYR A 341 5.36 -2.92 3.67
C TYR A 341 4.53 -4.13 3.23
N VAL A 342 4.71 -5.30 3.87
CA VAL A 342 4.05 -6.55 3.40
C VAL A 342 2.98 -7.09 4.35
N TYR A 343 2.93 -6.62 5.60
CA TYR A 343 1.92 -6.99 6.59
C TYR A 343 1.77 -5.89 7.65
N PRO A 344 0.63 -5.80 8.37
CA PRO A 344 0.43 -4.78 9.41
C PRO A 344 1.50 -4.80 10.51
N PHE A 345 2.01 -3.63 10.87
CA PHE A 345 3.16 -3.39 11.76
C PHE A 345 4.54 -3.70 11.17
N ASP A 346 4.68 -3.88 9.85
CA ASP A 346 5.99 -3.94 9.18
C ASP A 346 6.64 -2.55 8.96
N ASP A 347 6.15 -1.51 9.66
CA ASP A 347 6.60 -0.12 9.55
C ASP A 347 8.07 0.04 9.92
N LYS A 348 8.56 -0.77 10.87
CA LYS A 348 9.94 -0.71 11.36
C LYS A 348 10.99 -0.91 10.26
N SER A 349 10.61 -1.59 9.17
CA SER A 349 11.48 -1.83 8.02
C SER A 349 11.07 -1.15 6.73
N SER A 350 9.92 -0.45 6.73
CA SER A 350 9.21 -0.07 5.49
C SER A 350 8.58 1.32 5.49
N THR A 351 8.59 2.03 6.62
CA THR A 351 8.04 3.40 6.70
C THR A 351 9.18 4.41 6.63
N PHE A 352 9.03 5.37 5.72
CA PHE A 352 10.01 6.40 5.46
C PHE A 352 9.44 7.76 5.87
N VAL A 353 10.33 8.69 6.22
CA VAL A 353 9.94 10.05 6.60
C VAL A 353 10.77 11.09 5.88
N CYS A 354 10.22 12.28 5.62
CA CYS A 354 10.98 13.35 4.98
C CYS A 354 10.47 14.73 5.34
N GLY A 355 11.37 15.73 5.36
CA GLY A 355 10.99 17.12 5.61
C GLY A 355 11.96 18.13 5.00
N ASP A 356 11.41 19.14 4.34
CA ASP A 356 12.09 20.33 3.82
C ASP A 356 11.22 21.56 4.08
N PHE A 357 11.53 22.31 5.14
CA PHE A 357 10.63 23.30 5.73
C PHE A 357 10.93 24.73 5.26
N LYS A 358 9.92 25.40 4.69
CA LYS A 358 10.02 26.77 4.14
C LYS A 358 8.97 27.70 4.73
N GLU A 359 9.30 28.98 4.83
CA GLU A 359 8.40 30.02 5.37
C GLU A 359 7.43 30.53 4.29
N ALA A 360 6.24 30.94 4.72
CA ALA A 360 5.23 31.61 3.90
C ALA A 360 4.78 30.85 2.62
N VAL A 361 4.78 29.51 2.66
CA VAL A 361 4.33 28.66 1.52
C VAL A 361 2.84 28.32 1.61
N ASP A 362 2.32 28.01 2.80
CA ASP A 362 0.89 27.82 3.03
C ASP A 362 0.20 29.18 3.22
N PRO A 363 -0.67 29.61 2.29
CA PRO A 363 -1.35 30.90 2.39
C PRO A 363 -2.35 30.99 3.55
N PHE A 364 -2.81 29.85 4.08
CA PHE A 364 -3.70 29.80 5.24
C PHE A 364 -2.93 29.83 6.56
N HIS A 365 -1.64 29.49 6.55
CA HIS A 365 -0.77 29.46 7.73
C HIS A 365 0.56 30.20 7.49
N PRO A 366 0.53 31.49 7.11
CA PRO A 366 1.72 32.21 6.64
C PRO A 366 2.82 32.39 7.69
N GLN A 367 2.48 32.22 8.97
CA GLN A 367 3.41 32.36 10.11
C GLN A 367 4.11 31.04 10.47
N GLN A 368 3.77 29.93 9.80
CA GLN A 368 4.35 28.61 10.06
C GLN A 368 5.36 28.24 8.98
N LYS A 369 6.40 27.49 9.37
CA LYS A 369 7.23 26.78 8.40
C LYS A 369 6.45 25.56 7.91
N THR A 370 6.28 25.46 6.60
CA THR A 370 5.55 24.38 5.94
C THR A 370 6.52 23.39 5.33
N ASN A 371 6.29 22.10 5.49
CA ASN A 371 7.03 21.06 4.79
C ASN A 371 6.67 21.11 3.29
N THR A 372 7.69 21.21 2.43
CA THR A 372 7.57 21.42 0.98
C THR A 372 8.10 20.26 0.14
N VAL A 373 8.38 19.11 0.76
CA VAL A 373 8.86 17.93 0.03
C VAL A 373 7.86 17.55 -1.06
N GLU A 374 8.40 17.40 -2.27
CA GLU A 374 7.71 16.82 -3.41
C GLU A 374 8.17 15.37 -3.63
N TYR A 375 7.32 14.57 -4.25
CA TYR A 375 7.61 13.16 -4.47
C TYR A 375 7.48 12.78 -5.94
N THR A 376 8.19 11.73 -6.32
CA THR A 376 7.96 11.02 -7.58
C THR A 376 7.50 9.59 -7.28
N VAL A 377 6.31 9.24 -7.76
CA VAL A 377 5.80 7.86 -7.79
C VAL A 377 6.06 7.30 -9.18
N THR A 378 6.81 6.21 -9.27
CA THR A 378 7.19 5.58 -10.54
C THR A 378 6.61 4.18 -10.63
N PHE A 379 5.76 3.94 -11.62
CA PHE A 379 5.37 2.59 -12.00
C PHE A 379 6.48 1.95 -12.84
N CYS A 380 6.78 0.68 -12.59
CA CYS A 380 7.86 -0.07 -13.24
C CYS A 380 9.26 0.59 -13.10
N PRO A 381 9.75 0.85 -11.87
CA PRO A 381 11.08 1.42 -11.65
C PRO A 381 12.19 0.53 -12.21
N GLY A 382 13.28 1.14 -12.68
CA GLY A 382 14.51 0.48 -13.13
C GLY A 382 14.37 -0.58 -14.24
N ASN A 383 13.34 -0.47 -15.08
CA ASN A 383 12.96 -1.45 -16.12
C ASN A 383 12.32 -2.74 -15.58
N SER A 384 11.85 -2.73 -14.34
CA SER A 384 10.94 -3.79 -13.86
C SER A 384 9.71 -3.89 -14.76
N LYS A 385 9.10 -5.08 -14.79
CA LYS A 385 7.97 -5.38 -15.67
C LYS A 385 6.70 -5.50 -14.87
N ILE A 386 5.58 -5.13 -15.50
CA ILE A 386 4.27 -5.56 -15.00
C ILE A 386 4.25 -7.10 -14.95
N VAL A 387 3.42 -7.64 -14.06
CA VAL A 387 3.34 -9.08 -13.84
C VAL A 387 2.68 -9.84 -15.00
N GLN A 388 1.79 -9.15 -15.74
CA GLN A 388 0.98 -9.68 -16.84
C GLN A 388 1.77 -10.12 -18.07
#